data_AF-A7RL92-F1
#
_entry.id   AF-A7RL92-F1
#
_cell.length_a   1.000
_cell.length_b   1.000
_cell.length_c   1.000
_cell.angle_alpha   90.00
_cell.angle_beta   90.00
_cell.angle_gamma   90.00
#
_symmetry.space_group_name_H-M   'P 1'
#
loop_
_entity.id
_entity.type
_entity.pdbx_description
1 polymer ?
#
loop_
_entity_poly.entity_id
_entity_poly.type
_entity_poly.pdbx_seq_one_letter_code
_entity_poly.pdbx_strand_id
1 'polypeptide(L)'
;LTCGPAANETLYDHLEGIINRESHPPYAEPEVAMIFKKNEMEEVDLNVIESNLKQSFEESPNSVVVFNQIGNFWRIRGNTYHSIECFRKALENSPNNADVLLNLARVLFNLNYLQDAIYLTRRSLEMQPSDQNCWLQHFTLGEILKASGELDEAGTHFRNVLDLNPSFHPAEIHLRDIGVPSTPSTHTYTFFIIGLLVVIVLAVV
;
A
#
# COMPACT_ATOMS: atom_id res chain seq x y z
N LEU A 1 6.98 -23.24 -4.25
CA LEU A 1 5.58 -22.85 -3.92
C LEU A 1 4.94 -22.16 -5.14
N THR A 2 3.71 -22.45 -5.55
CA THR A 2 3.04 -21.71 -6.65
C THR A 2 1.60 -21.38 -6.24
N CYS A 3 0.94 -20.45 -6.95
CA CYS A 3 -0.51 -20.19 -6.82
C CYS A 3 -1.36 -21.02 -7.80
N GLY A 4 -0.81 -22.14 -8.31
CA GLY A 4 -1.45 -22.96 -9.32
C GLY A 4 -1.22 -22.45 -10.75
N PRO A 5 -2.11 -22.78 -11.70
CA PRO A 5 -2.05 -22.27 -13.06
C PRO A 5 -2.12 -20.74 -13.11
N ALA A 6 -1.61 -20.16 -14.20
CA ALA A 6 -1.69 -18.71 -14.45
C ALA A 6 -3.13 -18.20 -14.27
N ALA A 7 -3.26 -16.96 -13.80
CA ALA A 7 -4.57 -16.34 -13.64
C ALA A 7 -5.23 -16.14 -15.01
N ASN A 8 -6.56 -16.30 -15.05
CA ASN A 8 -7.35 -15.84 -16.20
C ASN A 8 -7.30 -14.30 -16.30
N GLU A 9 -7.93 -13.75 -17.33
CA GLU A 9 -7.99 -12.30 -17.53
C GLU A 9 -8.61 -11.60 -16.30
N THR A 10 -7.90 -10.61 -15.78
CA THR A 10 -8.32 -9.78 -14.64
C THR A 10 -8.69 -8.38 -15.10
N LEU A 11 -9.45 -7.64 -14.26
CA LEU A 11 -9.78 -6.23 -14.53
C LEU A 11 -8.56 -5.32 -14.70
N TYR A 12 -7.38 -5.77 -14.27
CA TYR A 12 -6.16 -4.98 -14.19
C TYR A 12 -5.13 -5.36 -15.26
N ASP A 13 -5.41 -6.34 -16.12
CA ASP A 13 -4.45 -6.80 -17.14
C ASP A 13 -4.18 -5.77 -18.26
N HIS A 14 -4.86 -4.63 -18.24
CA HIS A 14 -4.58 -3.49 -19.11
C HIS A 14 -3.42 -2.61 -18.60
N LEU A 15 -2.96 -2.79 -17.36
CA LEU A 15 -1.87 -2.02 -16.77
C LEU A 15 -0.52 -2.47 -17.35
N GLU A 16 0.33 -1.53 -17.73
CA GLU A 16 1.60 -1.81 -18.43
C GLU A 16 2.52 -2.72 -17.62
N GLY A 17 2.63 -2.47 -16.32
CA GLY A 17 3.38 -3.30 -15.39
C GLY A 17 2.84 -4.73 -15.27
N ILE A 18 1.56 -4.96 -15.54
CA ILE A 18 0.96 -6.31 -15.55
C ILE A 18 1.11 -6.97 -16.92
N ILE A 19 0.97 -6.21 -18.00
CA ILE A 19 1.22 -6.68 -19.37
C ILE A 19 2.64 -7.22 -19.49
N ASN A 20 3.63 -6.50 -18.96
CA ASN A 20 5.05 -6.82 -19.07
C ASN A 20 5.58 -7.80 -18.01
N ARG A 21 4.70 -8.44 -17.22
CA ARG A 21 5.06 -9.25 -16.02
C ARG A 21 6.08 -10.36 -16.25
N GLU A 22 6.15 -10.93 -17.46
CA GLU A 22 7.12 -11.98 -17.80
C GLU A 22 8.55 -11.45 -17.96
N SER A 23 8.72 -10.14 -18.18
CA SER A 23 10.01 -9.52 -18.52
C SER A 23 10.67 -8.78 -17.35
N HIS A 24 9.99 -8.63 -16.22
CA HIS A 24 10.51 -7.85 -15.10
C HIS A 24 11.73 -8.50 -14.44
N PRO A 25 12.71 -7.70 -13.99
CA PRO A 25 13.82 -8.21 -13.22
C PRO A 25 13.34 -8.71 -11.84
N PRO A 26 14.11 -9.60 -11.19
CA PRO A 26 13.86 -9.94 -9.81
C PRO A 26 14.05 -8.72 -8.90
N TYR A 27 13.10 -8.47 -8.00
CA TYR A 27 13.16 -7.36 -7.04
C TYR A 27 12.73 -7.85 -5.66
N ALA A 28 13.69 -8.00 -4.74
CA ALA A 28 13.45 -8.56 -3.41
C ALA A 28 13.07 -7.47 -2.39
N GLU A 29 12.02 -7.74 -1.62
CA GLU A 29 11.50 -6.88 -0.54
C GLU A 29 11.60 -7.63 0.80
N PRO A 30 12.81 -7.81 1.37
CA PRO A 30 13.01 -8.64 2.57
C PRO A 30 12.22 -8.15 3.79
N GLU A 31 11.95 -6.85 3.89
CA GLU A 31 11.15 -6.24 4.95
C GLU A 31 9.69 -6.75 4.98
N VAL A 32 9.15 -7.23 3.84
CA VAL A 32 7.81 -7.84 3.77
C VAL A 32 7.74 -9.09 4.65
N ALA A 33 8.86 -9.72 4.98
CA ALA A 33 8.92 -10.89 5.86
C ALA A 33 8.34 -10.60 7.26
N MET A 34 8.33 -9.34 7.69
CA MET A 34 7.78 -8.93 8.99
C MET A 34 6.27 -9.19 9.11
N ILE A 35 5.52 -9.26 7.99
CA ILE A 35 4.08 -9.55 8.03
C ILE A 35 3.77 -11.00 8.45
N PHE A 36 4.75 -11.90 8.35
CA PHE A 36 4.60 -13.32 8.71
C PHE A 36 4.98 -13.61 10.17
N LYS A 37 5.49 -12.60 10.87
CA LYS A 37 5.93 -12.71 12.26
C LYS A 37 4.72 -12.79 13.18
N LYS A 38 4.67 -13.75 14.12
CA LYS A 38 3.56 -13.84 15.09
C LYS A 38 3.80 -12.98 16.33
N ASN A 39 5.05 -12.74 16.70
CA ASN A 39 5.44 -11.90 17.83
C ASN A 39 6.83 -11.30 17.62
N GLU A 40 7.17 -10.23 18.34
CA GLU A 40 8.42 -9.48 18.14
C GLU A 40 9.72 -10.27 18.38
N MET A 41 9.68 -11.40 19.06
CA MET A 41 10.87 -12.19 19.40
C MET A 41 11.13 -13.35 18.43
N GLU A 42 10.19 -13.67 17.55
CA GLU A 42 10.31 -14.77 16.60
C GLU A 42 11.24 -14.40 15.43
N GLU A 43 12.27 -15.20 15.17
CA GLU A 43 13.08 -15.05 13.95
C GLU A 43 12.30 -15.51 12.72
N VAL A 44 12.43 -14.76 11.62
CA VAL A 44 11.73 -15.09 10.38
C VAL A 44 12.54 -16.09 9.56
N ASP A 45 12.07 -17.33 9.47
CA ASP A 45 12.62 -18.37 8.60
C ASP A 45 11.75 -18.56 7.34
N LEU A 46 12.33 -18.26 6.17
CA LEU A 46 11.64 -18.36 4.89
C LEU A 46 11.26 -19.81 4.53
N ASN A 47 11.98 -20.81 5.02
CA ASN A 47 11.63 -22.22 4.78
C ASN A 47 10.38 -22.60 5.56
N VAL A 48 10.25 -22.11 6.80
CA VAL A 48 9.06 -22.30 7.62
C VAL A 48 7.86 -21.60 7.00
N ILE A 49 8.03 -20.35 6.53
CA ILE A 49 6.97 -19.65 5.79
C ILE A 49 6.56 -20.43 4.55
N GLU A 50 7.50 -20.89 3.72
CA GLU A 50 7.17 -21.64 2.51
C GLU A 50 6.42 -22.94 2.85
N SER A 51 6.85 -23.68 3.87
CA SER A 51 6.19 -24.92 4.31
C SER A 51 4.76 -24.67 4.77
N ASN A 52 4.54 -23.64 5.60
CA ASN A 52 3.21 -23.28 6.09
C ASN A 52 2.30 -22.86 4.93
N LEU A 53 2.80 -22.07 3.99
CA LEU A 53 2.02 -21.63 2.83
C LEU A 53 1.68 -22.79 1.88
N LYS A 54 2.55 -23.79 1.73
CA LYS A 54 2.23 -25.03 1.00
C LYS A 54 1.05 -25.75 1.65
N GLN A 55 1.10 -25.93 2.97
CA GLN A 55 0.01 -26.55 3.71
C GLN A 55 -1.30 -25.75 3.57
N SER A 56 -1.25 -24.42 3.77
CA SER A 56 -2.45 -23.57 3.62
C SER A 56 -3.03 -23.60 2.21
N PHE A 57 -2.18 -23.74 1.18
CA PHE A 57 -2.63 -23.92 -0.20
C PHE A 57 -3.30 -25.28 -0.42
N GLU A 58 -2.78 -26.36 0.16
CA GLU A 58 -3.41 -27.69 0.08
C GLU A 58 -4.77 -27.72 0.79
N GLU A 59 -4.89 -27.06 1.94
CA GLU A 59 -6.13 -26.95 2.70
C GLU A 59 -7.16 -26.03 2.03
N SER A 60 -6.73 -25.02 1.27
CA SER A 60 -7.59 -24.00 0.68
C SER A 60 -7.05 -23.49 -0.68
N PRO A 61 -7.11 -24.30 -1.75
CA PRO A 61 -6.40 -24.05 -3.00
C PRO A 61 -6.93 -22.87 -3.85
N ASN A 62 -8.06 -22.28 -3.48
CA ASN A 62 -8.67 -21.12 -4.16
C ASN A 62 -8.84 -19.90 -3.23
N SER A 63 -8.15 -19.89 -2.08
CA SER A 63 -8.29 -18.81 -1.10
C SER A 63 -7.55 -17.55 -1.54
N VAL A 64 -8.28 -16.43 -1.64
CA VAL A 64 -7.73 -15.08 -1.90
C VAL A 64 -6.64 -14.74 -0.88
N VAL A 65 -6.85 -15.07 0.38
CA VAL A 65 -5.89 -14.82 1.47
C VAL A 65 -4.61 -15.60 1.24
N VAL A 66 -4.71 -16.88 0.88
CA VAL A 66 -3.54 -17.73 0.63
C VAL A 66 -2.77 -17.23 -0.61
N PHE A 67 -3.46 -16.89 -1.70
CA PHE A 67 -2.82 -16.31 -2.87
C PHE A 67 -2.10 -14.99 -2.57
N ASN A 68 -2.72 -14.11 -1.78
CA ASN A 68 -2.10 -12.87 -1.32
C ASN A 68 -0.83 -13.14 -0.50
N GLN A 69 -0.87 -14.10 0.41
CA GLN A 69 0.29 -14.49 1.21
C GLN A 69 1.40 -15.11 0.37
N ILE A 70 1.08 -15.98 -0.59
CA ILE A 70 2.07 -16.55 -1.53
C ILE A 70 2.68 -15.43 -2.40
N GLY A 71 1.87 -14.47 -2.86
CA GLY A 71 2.36 -13.30 -3.59
C GLY A 71 3.36 -12.47 -2.79
N ASN A 72 3.07 -12.25 -1.50
CA ASN A 72 4.00 -11.58 -0.57
C ASN A 72 5.25 -12.41 -0.28
N PHE A 73 5.15 -13.73 -0.17
CA PHE A 73 6.33 -14.60 -0.06
C PHE A 73 7.24 -14.44 -1.28
N TRP A 74 6.68 -14.32 -2.48
CA TRP A 74 7.46 -14.11 -3.69
C TRP A 74 8.09 -12.71 -3.78
N ARG A 75 7.48 -11.67 -3.18
CA ARG A 75 8.11 -10.36 -2.98
C ARG A 75 9.38 -10.48 -2.14
N ILE A 76 9.32 -11.21 -1.04
CA ILE A 76 10.48 -11.44 -0.16
C ILE A 76 11.62 -12.14 -0.92
N ARG A 77 11.28 -13.14 -1.74
CA ARG A 77 12.25 -13.92 -2.55
C ARG A 77 12.73 -13.18 -3.80
N GLY A 78 12.11 -12.06 -4.14
CA GLY A 78 12.37 -11.29 -5.35
C GLY A 78 11.93 -11.93 -6.65
N ASN A 79 11.00 -12.91 -6.61
CA ASN A 79 10.44 -13.47 -7.84
C ASN A 79 9.23 -12.64 -8.28
N THR A 80 9.51 -11.56 -9.00
CA THR A 80 8.51 -10.57 -9.45
C THR A 80 7.37 -11.20 -10.25
N TYR A 81 7.69 -12.09 -11.19
CA TYR A 81 6.68 -12.77 -12.01
C TYR A 81 5.70 -13.57 -11.15
N HIS A 82 6.19 -14.43 -10.25
CA HIS A 82 5.32 -15.23 -9.39
C HIS A 82 4.55 -14.37 -8.38
N SER A 83 5.13 -13.25 -7.94
CA SER A 83 4.43 -12.30 -7.08
C SER A 83 3.20 -11.72 -7.79
N ILE A 84 3.39 -11.18 -9.00
CA ILE A 84 2.31 -10.61 -9.82
C ILE A 84 1.26 -11.69 -10.14
N GLU A 85 1.66 -12.88 -10.57
CA GLU A 85 0.70 -13.95 -10.90
C GLU A 85 -0.16 -14.36 -9.71
N CYS A 86 0.40 -14.43 -8.50
CA CYS A 86 -0.38 -14.79 -7.33
C CYS A 86 -1.32 -13.68 -6.88
N PHE A 87 -0.94 -12.40 -7.03
CA PHE A 87 -1.90 -11.30 -6.84
C PHE A 87 -2.97 -11.29 -7.93
N ARG A 88 -2.64 -11.54 -9.20
CA ARG A 88 -3.63 -11.71 -10.28
C ARG A 88 -4.60 -12.84 -9.97
N LYS A 89 -4.13 -13.97 -9.45
CA LYS A 89 -4.99 -15.09 -9.04
C LYS A 89 -5.93 -14.73 -7.89
N ALA A 90 -5.44 -13.96 -6.93
CA ALA A 90 -6.28 -13.43 -5.86
C ALA A 90 -7.36 -12.46 -6.39
N LEU A 91 -7.00 -11.60 -7.36
CA LEU A 91 -7.92 -10.64 -7.99
C LEU A 91 -8.90 -11.29 -8.98
N GLU A 92 -8.55 -12.43 -9.59
CA GLU A 92 -9.49 -13.26 -10.36
C GLU A 92 -10.67 -13.69 -9.47
N ASN A 93 -10.38 -14.10 -8.22
CA ASN A 93 -11.37 -14.57 -7.26
C ASN A 93 -12.06 -13.43 -6.50
N SER A 94 -11.38 -12.30 -6.29
CA SER A 94 -11.91 -11.12 -5.60
C SER A 94 -11.37 -9.84 -6.23
N PRO A 95 -12.01 -9.33 -7.30
CA PRO A 95 -11.47 -8.23 -8.11
C PRO A 95 -11.30 -6.90 -7.37
N ASN A 96 -11.99 -6.73 -6.24
CA ASN A 96 -11.97 -5.50 -5.45
C ASN A 96 -11.33 -5.71 -4.06
N ASN A 97 -10.51 -6.76 -3.87
CA ASN A 97 -9.83 -6.95 -2.60
C ASN A 97 -8.77 -5.86 -2.36
N ALA A 98 -9.03 -4.97 -1.40
CA ALA A 98 -8.20 -3.79 -1.14
C ALA A 98 -6.74 -4.14 -0.79
N ASP A 99 -6.50 -5.15 0.04
CA ASP A 99 -5.14 -5.56 0.45
C ASP A 99 -4.32 -6.11 -0.72
N VAL A 100 -4.95 -6.91 -1.58
CA VAL A 100 -4.30 -7.48 -2.77
C VAL A 100 -3.96 -6.37 -3.77
N LEU A 101 -4.88 -5.42 -3.98
CA LEU A 101 -4.63 -4.25 -4.83
C LEU A 101 -3.46 -3.41 -4.31
N LEU A 102 -3.39 -3.18 -2.99
CA LEU A 102 -2.29 -2.45 -2.37
C LEU A 102 -0.95 -3.17 -2.52
N ASN A 103 -0.92 -4.50 -2.33
CA ASN A 103 0.29 -5.29 -2.50
C ASN A 103 0.78 -5.31 -3.95
N LEU A 104 -0.14 -5.44 -4.92
CA LEU A 104 0.22 -5.35 -6.33
C LEU A 104 0.72 -3.96 -6.71
N ALA A 105 0.08 -2.90 -6.18
CA ALA A 105 0.55 -1.53 -6.38
C ALA A 105 1.98 -1.33 -5.87
N ARG A 106 2.35 -1.89 -4.72
CA ARG A 106 3.73 -1.83 -4.19
C ARG A 106 4.74 -2.53 -5.09
N VAL A 107 4.39 -3.67 -5.67
CA VAL A 107 5.24 -4.34 -6.66
C VAL A 107 5.45 -3.44 -7.87
N LEU A 108 4.38 -2.86 -8.41
CA LEU A 108 4.49 -1.97 -9.58
C LEU A 108 5.23 -0.67 -9.28
N PHE A 109 5.11 -0.16 -8.05
CA PHE A 109 5.88 0.99 -7.57
C PHE A 109 7.39 0.71 -7.57
N ASN A 110 7.82 -0.43 -7.02
CA ASN A 110 9.22 -0.83 -7.01
C ASN A 110 9.79 -1.07 -8.41
N LEU A 111 8.94 -1.46 -9.35
CA LEU A 111 9.27 -1.59 -10.77
C LEU A 111 9.20 -0.26 -11.54
N ASN A 112 8.93 0.85 -10.85
CA ASN A 112 8.82 2.20 -11.40
C ASN A 112 7.65 2.42 -12.38
N TYR A 113 6.63 1.55 -12.36
CA TYR A 113 5.35 1.77 -13.04
C TYR A 113 4.45 2.68 -12.20
N LEU A 114 4.86 3.94 -12.05
CA LEU A 114 4.25 4.87 -11.08
C LEU A 114 2.76 5.11 -11.33
N GLN A 115 2.33 5.25 -12.58
CA GLN A 115 0.92 5.51 -12.92
C GLN A 115 0.02 4.30 -12.63
N ASP A 116 0.48 3.09 -12.95
CA ASP A 116 -0.24 1.85 -12.61
C ASP A 116 -0.33 1.66 -11.09
N ALA A 117 0.76 1.98 -10.37
CA ALA A 117 0.79 1.92 -8.91
C ALA A 117 -0.17 2.95 -8.27
N ILE A 118 -0.24 4.19 -8.79
CA ILE A 118 -1.22 5.20 -8.37
C ILE A 118 -2.64 4.67 -8.60
N TYR A 119 -2.92 4.16 -9.80
CA TYR A 119 -4.24 3.63 -10.16
C TYR A 119 -4.68 2.52 -9.20
N LEU A 120 -3.84 1.51 -8.98
CA LEU A 120 -4.15 0.40 -8.07
C LEU A 120 -4.28 0.84 -6.60
N THR A 121 -3.46 1.80 -6.15
CA THR A 121 -3.52 2.28 -4.77
C THR A 121 -4.78 3.11 -4.52
N ARG A 122 -5.18 3.97 -5.46
CA ARG A 122 -6.47 4.68 -5.39
C ARG A 122 -7.63 3.69 -5.36
N ARG A 123 -7.58 2.65 -6.21
CA ARG A 123 -8.59 1.59 -6.22
C ARG A 123 -8.63 0.82 -4.90
N SER A 124 -7.48 0.49 -4.33
CA SER A 124 -7.39 -0.13 -3.00
C SER A 124 -8.06 0.75 -1.93
N LEU A 125 -7.77 2.05 -1.93
CA LEU A 125 -8.36 3.01 -1.00
C LEU A 125 -9.88 3.11 -1.15
N GLU A 126 -10.40 3.13 -2.38
CA GLU A 126 -11.84 3.14 -2.65
C GLU A 126 -12.55 1.88 -2.17
N MET A 127 -11.89 0.72 -2.28
CA MET A 127 -12.47 -0.57 -1.94
C MET A 127 -12.28 -0.95 -0.47
N GLN A 128 -11.56 -0.12 0.31
CA GLN A 128 -11.33 -0.40 1.72
C GLN A 128 -12.65 -0.35 2.50
N PRO A 129 -12.97 -1.39 3.30
CA PRO A 129 -14.17 -1.37 4.13
C PRO A 129 -14.17 -0.18 5.09
N SER A 130 -15.33 0.47 5.26
CA SER A 130 -15.45 1.68 6.07
C SER A 130 -15.15 1.49 7.56
N ASP A 131 -15.20 0.25 8.05
CA ASP A 131 -14.88 -0.15 9.42
C ASP A 131 -13.38 -0.46 9.61
N GLN A 132 -12.59 -0.47 8.54
CA GLN A 132 -11.15 -0.69 8.58
C GLN A 132 -10.38 0.62 8.38
N ASN A 133 -9.29 0.78 9.13
CA ASN A 133 -8.37 1.91 8.92
C ASN A 133 -7.67 1.77 7.56
N CYS A 134 -7.47 2.88 6.84
CA CYS A 134 -6.85 2.95 5.52
C CYS A 134 -5.50 3.70 5.51
N TRP A 135 -4.84 3.86 6.67
CA TRP A 135 -3.59 4.61 6.76
C TRP A 135 -2.48 4.04 5.86
N LEU A 136 -2.42 2.72 5.66
CA LEU A 136 -1.44 2.08 4.77
C LEU A 136 -1.65 2.46 3.30
N GLN A 137 -2.90 2.56 2.86
CA GLN A 137 -3.27 3.00 1.52
C GLN A 137 -2.88 4.46 1.31
N HIS A 138 -3.19 5.33 2.28
CA HIS A 138 -2.73 6.72 2.23
C HIS A 138 -1.21 6.81 2.21
N PHE A 139 -0.51 6.05 3.04
CA PHE A 139 0.95 6.08 3.10
C PHE A 139 1.58 5.67 1.77
N THR A 140 1.18 4.52 1.23
CA THR A 140 1.69 4.04 -0.06
C THR A 140 1.33 4.97 -1.21
N LEU A 141 0.13 5.56 -1.23
CA LEU A 141 -0.23 6.54 -2.26
C LEU A 141 0.64 7.80 -2.14
N GLY A 142 0.91 8.27 -0.91
CA GLY A 142 1.83 9.37 -0.67
C GLY A 142 3.26 9.10 -1.16
N GLU A 143 3.79 7.90 -0.91
CA GLU A 143 5.12 7.50 -1.39
C GLU A 143 5.21 7.51 -2.92
N ILE A 144 4.20 6.93 -3.59
CA ILE A 144 4.16 6.86 -5.05
C ILE A 144 3.99 8.26 -5.65
N LEU A 145 3.10 9.09 -5.10
CA LEU A 145 2.89 10.47 -5.55
C LEU A 145 4.15 11.31 -5.37
N LYS A 146 4.85 11.17 -4.24
CA LYS A 146 6.14 11.82 -4.01
C LYS A 146 7.16 11.41 -5.08
N ALA A 147 7.25 10.12 -5.40
CA ALA A 147 8.15 9.62 -6.45
C ALA A 147 7.77 10.12 -7.86
N SER A 148 6.47 10.33 -8.13
CA SER A 148 5.98 10.90 -9.39
C SER A 148 6.16 12.42 -9.51
N GLY A 149 6.54 13.10 -8.41
CA GLY A 149 6.71 14.56 -8.35
C GLY A 149 5.46 15.33 -7.94
N GLU A 150 4.35 14.65 -7.64
CA GLU A 150 3.07 15.22 -7.22
C GLU A 150 3.07 15.56 -5.72
N LEU A 151 3.97 16.46 -5.32
CA LEU A 151 4.31 16.70 -3.91
C LEU A 151 3.14 17.23 -3.06
N ASP A 152 2.28 18.08 -3.63
CA ASP A 152 1.14 18.66 -2.91
C ASP A 152 0.10 17.58 -2.52
N GLU A 153 -0.20 16.68 -3.46
CA GLU A 153 -1.13 15.57 -3.20
C GLU A 153 -0.46 14.55 -2.25
N ALA A 154 0.82 14.24 -2.45
CA ALA A 154 1.59 13.39 -1.54
C ALA A 154 1.51 13.90 -0.09
N GLY A 155 1.73 15.21 0.12
CA GLY A 155 1.62 15.84 1.44
C GLY A 155 0.22 15.75 2.06
N THR A 156 -0.84 15.75 1.23
CA THR A 156 -2.21 15.52 1.70
C THR A 156 -2.38 14.09 2.21
N HIS A 157 -1.90 13.11 1.44
CA HIS A 157 -1.96 11.70 1.86
C HIS A 157 -1.14 11.42 3.12
N PHE A 158 0.07 11.97 3.25
CA PHE A 158 0.86 11.79 4.47
C PHE A 158 0.23 12.40 5.73
N ARG A 159 -0.49 13.53 5.60
CA ARG A 159 -1.26 14.07 6.74
C ARG A 159 -2.41 13.15 7.13
N ASN A 160 -3.14 12.60 6.16
CA ASN A 160 -4.19 11.62 6.46
C ASN A 160 -3.62 10.38 7.18
N VAL A 161 -2.38 9.98 6.90
CA VAL A 161 -1.72 8.92 7.68
C VAL A 161 -1.58 9.31 9.15
N LEU A 162 -1.15 10.54 9.45
CA LEU A 162 -1.00 11.02 10.82
C LEU A 162 -2.36 11.24 11.52
N ASP A 163 -3.41 11.60 10.78
CA ASP A 163 -4.77 11.69 11.34
C ASP A 163 -5.30 10.30 11.74
N LEU A 164 -4.99 9.27 10.94
CA LEU A 164 -5.44 7.89 11.15
C LEU A 164 -4.53 7.07 12.07
N ASN A 165 -3.24 7.42 12.14
CA ASN A 165 -2.21 6.77 12.94
C ASN A 165 -1.17 7.81 13.40
N PRO A 166 -1.46 8.57 14.47
CA PRO A 166 -0.62 9.71 14.91
C PRO A 166 0.81 9.36 15.32
N SER A 167 1.10 8.09 15.66
CA SER A 167 2.44 7.64 16.05
C SER A 167 3.27 7.13 14.87
N PHE A 168 2.76 7.20 13.64
CA PHE A 168 3.44 6.69 12.46
C PHE A 168 4.54 7.64 11.96
N HIS A 169 5.70 7.58 12.62
CA HIS A 169 6.85 8.45 12.36
C HIS A 169 7.33 8.52 10.89
N PRO A 170 7.27 7.45 10.06
CA PRO A 170 7.67 7.55 8.66
C PRO A 170 6.90 8.61 7.85
N ALA A 171 5.61 8.86 8.15
CA ALA A 171 4.85 9.91 7.48
C ALA A 171 5.38 11.32 7.82
N GLU A 172 5.81 11.55 9.06
CA GLU A 172 6.42 12.83 9.47
C GLU A 172 7.73 13.09 8.74
N ILE A 173 8.54 12.03 8.55
CA ILE A 173 9.80 12.12 7.80
C ILE A 173 9.51 12.53 6.36
N HIS A 174 8.56 11.89 5.69
CA HIS A 174 8.22 12.26 4.31
C HIS A 174 7.68 13.67 4.17
N LEU A 175 6.83 14.13 5.10
CA LEU A 175 6.35 15.51 5.13
C LEU A 175 7.50 16.52 5.24
N ARG A 176 8.48 16.24 6.11
CA ARG A 176 9.68 17.06 6.25
C ARG A 176 10.51 17.06 4.96
N ASP A 177 10.69 15.90 4.32
CA ASP A 177 11.46 15.77 3.08
C ASP A 177 10.91 16.63 1.95
N ILE A 178 9.57 16.71 1.84
CA ILE A 178 8.90 17.49 0.80
C ILE A 178 8.67 18.96 1.21
N GLY A 179 9.12 19.37 2.41
CA GLY A 179 8.98 20.74 2.91
C GLY A 179 7.56 21.12 3.34
N VAL A 180 6.70 20.14 3.61
CA VAL A 180 5.29 20.34 3.93
C VAL A 180 5.06 20.13 5.44
N PRO A 181 4.38 21.05 6.15
CA PRO A 181 4.12 20.89 7.57
C PRO A 181 3.14 19.74 7.84
N SER A 182 3.35 19.03 8.95
CA SER A 182 2.52 17.91 9.41
C SER A 182 1.13 18.32 9.88
N THR A 183 0.95 19.58 10.26
CA THR A 183 -0.38 20.13 10.55
C THR A 183 -1.08 20.60 9.27
N PRO A 184 -2.39 20.34 9.12
CA PRO A 184 -3.18 20.98 8.08
C PRO A 184 -3.12 22.51 8.22
N SER A 185 -2.85 23.21 7.12
CA SER A 185 -2.83 24.68 7.08
C SER A 185 -4.19 25.29 7.49
N THR A 186 -5.28 24.52 7.38
CA THR A 186 -6.64 24.91 7.78
C THR A 186 -6.74 25.31 9.24
N HIS A 187 -6.01 24.67 10.15
CA HIS A 187 -6.01 25.06 11.56
C HIS A 187 -5.35 26.43 11.76
N THR A 188 -4.26 26.73 11.06
CA THR A 188 -3.60 28.04 11.12
C THR A 188 -4.54 29.14 10.65
N TYR A 189 -5.25 28.94 9.53
CA TYR A 189 -6.23 29.91 9.05
C TYR A 189 -7.45 30.02 9.97
N THR A 190 -7.92 28.91 10.55
CA THR A 190 -9.06 28.92 11.48
C THR A 190 -8.72 29.67 12.77
N PHE A 191 -7.55 29.42 13.37
CA PHE A 191 -7.10 30.17 14.55
C PHE A 191 -6.84 31.65 14.22
N PHE A 192 -6.32 31.94 13.04
CA PHE A 192 -6.13 33.33 12.59
C PHE A 192 -7.47 34.05 12.40
N ILE A 193 -8.46 33.42 11.76
CA ILE A 193 -9.81 33.97 11.56
C ILE A 193 -10.51 34.15 12.90
N ILE A 194 -10.48 33.16 13.80
CA ILE A 194 -11.07 33.27 15.14
C ILE A 194 -10.39 34.40 15.93
N GLY A 195 -9.06 34.48 15.91
CA GLY A 195 -8.32 35.57 16.55
C GLY A 195 -8.69 36.94 15.99
N LEU A 196 -8.79 37.08 14.67
CA LEU A 196 -9.18 38.32 14.01
C LEU A 196 -10.61 38.74 14.38
N LEU A 197 -11.55 37.79 14.40
CA LEU A 197 -12.94 38.02 14.81
C LEU A 197 -13.04 38.47 16.28
N VAL A 198 -12.28 37.85 17.18
CA VAL A 198 -12.25 38.23 18.60
C VAL A 198 -11.70 39.65 18.78
N VAL A 199 -10.64 40.03 18.07
CA VAL A 199 -10.07 41.38 18.11
C VAL A 199 -11.05 42.42 17.59
N ILE A 200 -11.76 42.14 16.50
CA ILE A 200 -12.77 43.04 15.93
C ILE A 200 -13.91 43.26 16.92
N VAL A 201 -14.42 42.21 17.56
CA VAL A 201 -15.51 42.32 18.55
C VAL A 201 -15.07 43.15 19.76
N LEU A 202 -13.85 42.95 20.27
CA LEU A 202 -13.31 43.71 21.40
C LEU A 202 -13.04 45.19 21.07
N ALA A 203 -12.79 45.53 19.81
CA ALA A 203 -12.55 46.92 19.39
C ALA A 203 -13.85 47.75 19.22
N VAL A 204 -15.02 47.09 19.21
CA VAL A 204 -16.34 47.72 18.98
C VAL A 204 -17.15 47.84 20.28
N VAL A 205 -16.66 47.29 21.39
CA VAL A 205 -17.23 47.41 22.76
C VAL A 205 -16.42 48.43 23.56
#